data_AF-A0A2A2RVT3-F1
#
_entry.id   AF-A0A2A2RVT3-F1
#
_cell.length_a   1.000
_cell.length_b   1.000
_cell.length_c   1.000
_cell.angle_alpha   90.00
_cell.angle_beta   90.00
_cell.angle_gamma   90.00
#
_symmetry.space_group_name_H-M   'P 1'
#
loop_
_entity.id
_entity.type
_entity.pdbx_description
1 polymer ?
#
loop_
_entity_poly.entity_id
_entity_poly.type
_entity_poly.pdbx_seq_one_letter_code
_entity_poly.pdbx_strand_id
1 'polypeptide(L)'
;MVIDTADLLARFLRYVQIDTRSDEQSPTTPSTPGQWDLLRLLQQELLAIGLTDVLLTEHGYVLATLPATAQKKIPTIAWFAHVDTATNLPSA
;
A
#
# COMPACT_ATOMS: atom_id res chain seq x y z
N MET A 1 -17.76 14.95 6.17
CA MET A 1 -16.60 14.05 6.27
C MET A 1 -15.38 14.93 6.48
N VAL A 2 -14.73 14.85 7.63
CA VAL A 2 -13.52 15.61 7.94
C VAL A 2 -12.36 14.63 7.88
N ILE A 3 -11.34 14.95 7.09
CA ILE A 3 -10.11 14.17 7.06
C ILE A 3 -9.28 14.62 8.26
N ASP A 4 -8.84 13.67 9.08
CA ASP A 4 -7.84 13.94 10.12
C ASP A 4 -6.48 14.17 9.45
N THR A 5 -6.11 15.44 9.30
CA THR A 5 -4.87 15.83 8.62
C THR A 5 -3.62 15.46 9.42
N ALA A 6 -3.74 15.33 10.75
CA ALA A 6 -2.63 14.93 11.60
C ALA A 6 -2.33 13.43 11.44
N ASP A 7 -3.37 12.58 11.47
CA ASP A 7 -3.21 11.14 11.19
C ASP A 7 -2.70 10.90 9.76
N LEU A 8 -3.25 11.60 8.77
CA LEU A 8 -2.79 11.53 7.38
C LEU A 8 -1.29 11.87 7.25
N LEU A 9 -0.86 12.99 7.84
CA LEU A 9 0.54 13.40 7.80
C LEU A 9 1.44 12.39 8.51
N ALA A 10 1.01 11.86 9.67
CA ALA A 10 1.79 10.87 10.41
C ALA A 10 1.98 9.58 9.60
N ARG A 11 0.93 9.08 8.92
CA ARG A 11 1.02 7.92 8.02
C ARG A 11 1.92 8.19 6.84
N PHE A 12 1.74 9.32 6.16
CA PHE A 12 2.58 9.72 5.03
C PHE A 12 4.06 9.77 5.43
N LEU A 13 4.39 10.48 6.52
CA LEU A 13 5.75 10.59 7.03
C LEU A 13 6.32 9.24 7.47
N ARG A 14 5.50 8.31 7.98
CA ARG A 14 5.93 6.94 8.30
C ARG A 14 6.31 6.16 7.05
N TYR A 15 5.53 6.26 5.97
CA TYR A 15 5.80 5.50 4.75
C TYR A 15 7.01 6.02 3.99
N VAL A 16 7.19 7.34 3.87
CA VAL A 16 8.33 7.94 3.11
C VAL A 16 9.70 7.69 3.76
N GLN A 17 9.74 7.24 5.01
CA GLN A 17 10.98 6.87 5.69
C GLN A 17 11.47 5.46 5.31
N ILE A 18 10.64 4.67 4.62
CA ILE A 18 10.98 3.32 4.17
C ILE A 18 11.53 3.45 2.74
N ASP A 19 12.78 3.01 2.52
CA ASP A 19 13.36 2.98 1.18
C ASP A 19 12.68 1.87 0.35
N THR A 20 11.75 2.27 -0.51
CA THR A 20 11.00 1.36 -1.38
C THR A 20 11.41 1.49 -2.85
N ARG A 21 12.56 2.11 -3.14
CA ARG A 21 13.01 2.30 -4.52
C ARG A 21 13.05 0.98 -5.29
N SER A 22 12.50 0.96 -6.51
CA SER A 22 12.56 -0.20 -7.38
C SER A 22 13.95 -0.41 -7.98
N ASP A 23 14.27 -1.65 -8.36
CA ASP A 23 15.51 -2.01 -9.06
C ASP A 23 15.16 -2.76 -10.35
N GLU A 24 15.49 -2.17 -11.50
CA GLU A 24 15.23 -2.73 -12.83
C GLU A 24 16.14 -3.92 -13.18
N GLN A 25 17.27 -4.07 -12.48
CA GLN A 25 18.22 -5.17 -12.69
C GLN A 25 17.85 -6.41 -11.88
N SER A 26 16.90 -6.27 -10.94
CA SER A 26 16.47 -7.36 -10.08
C SER A 26 15.65 -8.40 -10.85
N PRO A 27 15.94 -9.70 -10.67
CA PRO A 27 15.14 -10.78 -11.27
C PRO A 27 13.90 -11.15 -10.44
N THR A 28 13.64 -10.45 -9.31
CA THR A 28 12.55 -10.77 -8.39
C THR A 28 11.43 -9.73 -8.45
N THR A 29 10.23 -10.14 -8.04
CA THR A 29 9.08 -9.24 -7.88
C THR A 29 8.49 -9.41 -6.48
N PRO A 30 8.40 -8.34 -5.67
CA PRO A 30 9.06 -7.04 -5.77
C PRO A 30 10.58 -7.09 -5.95
N SER A 31 11.13 -6.03 -6.54
CA SER A 31 12.55 -5.98 -6.91
C SER A 31 13.49 -5.69 -5.75
N THR A 32 13.03 -5.03 -4.70
CA THR A 32 13.85 -4.65 -3.54
C THR A 32 13.21 -5.05 -2.20
N PRO A 33 14.02 -5.35 -1.16
CA PRO A 33 13.50 -5.75 0.15
C PRO A 33 12.59 -4.71 0.81
N GLY A 34 12.89 -3.41 0.66
CA GLY A 34 12.10 -2.37 1.32
C GLY A 34 10.66 -2.26 0.79
N GLN A 35 10.41 -2.63 -0.47
CA GLN A 35 9.04 -2.79 -0.98
C GLN A 35 8.25 -3.81 -0.15
N TRP A 36 8.88 -4.93 0.23
CA TRP A 36 8.26 -5.92 1.12
C TRP A 36 7.98 -5.38 2.52
N ASP A 37 8.87 -4.54 3.05
CA ASP A 37 8.70 -3.97 4.39
C ASP A 37 7.49 -3.03 4.44
N LEU A 38 7.31 -2.17 3.44
CA LEU A 38 6.11 -1.33 3.34
C LEU A 38 4.85 -2.17 3.10
N LEU A 39 4.91 -3.20 2.24
CA LEU A 39 3.75 -4.09 1.99
C LEU A 39 3.28 -4.82 3.25
N ARG A 40 4.20 -5.32 4.08
CA ARG A 40 3.87 -5.99 5.36
C ARG A 40 3.31 -5.01 6.38
N LEU A 41 3.85 -3.79 6.45
CA LEU A 41 3.28 -2.72 7.28
C LEU A 41 1.84 -2.41 6.86
N LEU A 42 1.60 -2.21 5.56
CA LEU A 42 0.26 -1.93 5.04
C LEU A 42 -0.70 -3.09 5.30
N GLN A 43 -0.27 -4.35 5.15
CA GLN A 43 -1.07 -5.53 5.49
C GLN A 43 -1.54 -5.47 6.95
N GLN A 44 -0.64 -5.16 7.88
CA GLN A 44 -0.96 -5.02 9.30
C GLN A 44 -1.93 -3.86 9.56
N GLU A 45 -1.73 -2.72 8.92
CA GLU A 45 -2.61 -1.56 9.06
C GLU A 45 -4.03 -1.82 8.51
N LEU A 46 -4.16 -2.51 7.37
CA LEU A 46 -5.45 -2.88 6.80
C LEU A 46 -6.21 -3.85 7.71
N LEU A 47 -5.51 -4.81 8.32
CA LEU A 47 -6.08 -5.69 9.34
C LEU A 47 -6.53 -4.91 10.59
N ALA A 48 -5.69 -3.98 11.07
CA ALA A 48 -5.99 -3.18 12.25
C ALA A 48 -7.18 -2.23 12.08
N ILE A 49 -7.41 -1.73 10.86
CA ILE A 49 -8.57 -0.88 10.51
C ILE A 49 -9.85 -1.73 10.33
N GLY A 50 -9.72 -3.06 10.25
CA GLY A 50 -10.85 -4.00 10.19
C GLY A 50 -11.35 -4.30 8.79
N LEU A 51 -10.49 -4.19 7.77
CA LEU A 51 -10.83 -4.68 6.43
C LEU A 51 -10.84 -6.21 6.40
N THR A 52 -11.58 -6.78 5.45
CA THR A 52 -11.68 -8.22 5.23
C THR A 52 -10.83 -8.68 4.06
N ASP A 53 -10.63 -9.98 3.93
CA ASP A 53 -9.91 -10.61 2.82
C ASP A 53 -8.49 -10.03 2.60
N VAL A 54 -7.83 -9.64 3.70
CA VAL A 54 -6.50 -9.03 3.63
C VAL A 54 -5.47 -10.08 3.22
N LEU A 55 -4.86 -9.89 2.05
CA LEU A 55 -3.93 -10.82 1.43
C LEU A 55 -2.68 -10.08 0.98
N LEU A 56 -1.51 -10.60 1.35
CA LEU A 56 -0.24 -10.25 0.73
C LEU A 56 0.19 -11.42 -0.17
N THR A 57 0.25 -11.19 -1.48
CA THR A 57 0.59 -12.23 -2.45
C THR A 57 2.11 -12.46 -2.54
N GLU A 58 2.51 -13.59 -3.12
CA GLU A 58 3.92 -13.93 -3.36
C GLU A 58 4.63 -12.96 -4.33
N HIS A 59 3.87 -12.18 -5.10
CA HIS A 59 4.39 -11.18 -6.02
C HIS A 59 4.32 -9.75 -5.45
N GLY A 60 4.01 -9.59 -4.16
CA GLY A 60 4.05 -8.29 -3.49
C GLY A 60 2.85 -7.39 -3.76
N TYR A 61 1.66 -7.97 -3.89
CA TYR A 61 0.41 -7.21 -3.91
C TYR A 61 -0.28 -7.34 -2.56
N VAL A 62 -0.58 -6.21 -1.92
CA VAL A 62 -1.48 -6.17 -0.76
C VAL A 62 -2.89 -5.84 -1.24
N LEU A 63 -3.84 -6.73 -0.96
CA LEU A 63 -5.24 -6.60 -1.32
C LEU A 63 -6.08 -6.65 -0.04
N ALA A 64 -7.19 -5.91 -0.03
CA ALA A 64 -8.15 -5.93 1.06
C ALA A 64 -9.52 -5.45 0.56
N THR A 65 -10.58 -5.90 1.24
CA THR A 65 -11.97 -5.58 0.92
C THR A 65 -12.57 -4.74 2.04
N LEU A 66 -13.22 -3.63 1.68
CA LEU A 66 -14.16 -2.94 2.57
C LEU A 66 -15.57 -3.46 2.27
N PRO A 67 -16.24 -4.16 3.21
CA PRO A 67 -17.58 -4.68 2.98
C PRO A 67 -18.57 -3.56 2.63
N ALA A 68 -19.51 -3.87 1.73
CA ALA A 68 -20.56 -2.93 1.36
C ALA A 68 -21.43 -2.59 2.58
N THR A 69 -21.67 -1.29 2.79
CA THR A 69 -22.63 -0.81 3.80
C THR A 69 -24.05 -0.71 3.25
N ALA A 70 -24.21 -0.73 1.92
CA ALA A 70 -25.49 -0.70 1.25
C ALA A 70 -26.07 -2.12 1.10
N GLN A 71 -27.37 -2.27 1.35
CA GLN A 71 -28.07 -3.56 1.18
C GLN A 71 -28.41 -3.88 -0.28
N LYS A 72 -28.45 -2.86 -1.15
CA LYS A 72 -28.74 -3.02 -2.58
C LYS A 72 -27.47 -3.44 -3.34
N LYS A 73 -27.64 -4.23 -4.40
CA LYS A 73 -26.54 -4.59 -5.29
C LYS A 73 -26.00 -3.35 -6.00
N ILE A 74 -24.75 -3.01 -5.72
CA ILE A 74 -24.02 -1.91 -6.35
C ILE A 74 -22.73 -2.43 -6.98
N PRO A 75 -22.17 -1.75 -8.00
CA PRO A 75 -20.88 -2.13 -8.57
C PRO A 75 -19.76 -2.01 -7.52
N THR A 76 -18.83 -2.97 -7.54
CA THR A 76 -17.56 -2.88 -6.81
C THR A 76 -16.65 -1.87 -7.50
N ILE A 77 -15.98 -1.03 -6.71
CA ILE A 77 -14.90 -0.16 -7.18
C ILE A 77 -13.59 -0.57 -6.49
N ALA A 78 -12.46 -0.31 -7.15
CA ALA A 78 -11.13 -0.59 -6.60
C ALA A 78 -10.28 0.67 -6.63
N TRP A 79 -9.49 0.85 -5.58
CA TRP A 79 -8.48 1.92 -5.47
C TRP A 79 -7.11 1.28 -5.52
N PHE A 80 -6.22 1.81 -6.35
CA PHE A 80 -4.87 1.29 -6.52
C PHE A 80 -3.83 2.36 -6.22
N ALA A 81 -2.75 1.93 -5.59
CA ALA A 81 -1.52 2.69 -5.41
C ALA A 81 -0.34 1.72 -5.57
N HIS A 82 0.81 2.25 -5.97
CA HIS A 82 2.07 1.49 -5.98
C HIS A 82 2.91 1.86 -4.75
N VAL A 83 3.77 0.94 -4.30
CA VAL A 83 4.58 1.11 -3.08
C VAL A 83 6.00 1.60 -3.36
N ASP A 84 6.47 1.44 -4.59
CA ASP A 84 7.84 1.75 -4.98
C ASP A 84 8.03 3.24 -5.34
N THR A 85 9.25 3.73 -5.14
CA THR A 85 9.66 5.05 -5.59
C THR A 85 10.57 4.96 -6.81
N ALA A 86 10.58 5.99 -7.65
CA ALA A 86 11.37 6.04 -8.86
C ALA A 86 12.89 5.88 -8.60
N THR A 87 13.58 5.23 -9.53
CA THR A 87 15.04 5.06 -9.54
C THR A 87 15.79 6.36 -9.80
N ASN A 88 15.20 7.23 -10.62
CA ASN A 88 15.80 8.49 -11.05
C ASN A 88 15.24 9.67 -10.24
N LEU A 89 16.13 10.44 -9.63
CA LEU A 89 15.86 11.81 -9.19
C LEU A 89 16.22 12.74 -10.36
N PRO A 90 15.28 13.50 -10.95
CA PRO A 90 15.55 14.36 -12.10
C PRO A 90 16.57 15.50 -11.87
N SER A 91 17.23 15.57 -10.70
CA SER A 91 18.11 16.68 -10.31
C SER A 91 19.27 16.29 -9.38
N ALA A 92 19.61 15.00 -9.27
CA ALA A 92 20.82 14.53 -8.57
C ALA A 92 21.89 14.10 -9.58
#